data_AF-A0A954LQC8-F1
#
_entry.id   AF-A0A954LQC8-F1
#
_cell.length_a   1.000
_cell.length_b   1.000
_cell.length_c   1.000
_cell.angle_alpha   90.00
_cell.angle_beta   90.00
_cell.angle_gamma   90.00
#
_symmetry.space_group_name_H-M   'P 1'
#
loop_
_entity.id
_entity.type
_entity.pdbx_description
1 polymer ?
#
loop_
_entity_poly.entity_id
_entity_poly.type
_entity_poly.pdbx_seq_one_letter_code
_entity_poly.pdbx_strand_id
1 'polypeptide(L)'
;SVFPFSDQAFDKLFDASRKRSEAWFARMQSLKAGAHCWNSLYDPTDDCRRPLIEEILISEILTRVLAGLLHSSFDFQGNHANHRRASELMHHSQESRRLALEQMVEMADAQNPIVRKLDRLRRSAERWTDRLLGPIACRVKLDRWLFDPPRSIEFGETILRHLATPVGNRLFVAGLRIAFPPTVQGVPSHSGLHREFAQAVLGLLSPELFETNGELHPLRTLRALANPLITDQAPAKPTKASNSPQLPNAVKPVLPKISFHKLRRESKNP
;
A
#
# COMPACT_ATOMS: atom_id res chain seq x y z
N SER A 1 -23.20 -2.26 -8.76
CA SER A 1 -22.10 -2.84 -7.95
C SER A 1 -20.81 -2.18 -8.40
N VAL A 2 -20.00 -1.64 -7.48
CA VAL A 2 -18.98 -0.64 -7.87
C VAL A 2 -17.77 -1.26 -8.59
N PHE A 3 -17.49 -2.57 -8.45
CA PHE A 3 -16.51 -3.28 -9.31
C PHE A 3 -16.83 -4.79 -9.42
N PRO A 4 -17.52 -5.25 -10.46
CA PRO A 4 -17.51 -6.67 -10.83
C PRO A 4 -16.23 -6.95 -11.61
N PHE A 5 -15.16 -7.30 -10.90
CA PHE A 5 -13.95 -7.81 -11.53
C PHE A 5 -14.29 -9.14 -12.22
N SER A 6 -13.89 -9.33 -13.48
CA SER A 6 -14.06 -10.62 -14.14
C SER A 6 -13.12 -11.65 -13.50
N ASP A 7 -13.59 -12.90 -13.35
CA ASP A 7 -12.74 -13.99 -12.86
C ASP A 7 -11.47 -14.14 -13.70
N GLN A 8 -11.56 -13.93 -15.01
CA GLN A 8 -10.41 -13.93 -15.91
C GLN A 8 -9.36 -12.85 -15.57
N ALA A 9 -9.78 -11.65 -15.17
CA ALA A 9 -8.84 -10.60 -14.78
C ALA A 9 -8.14 -10.93 -13.46
N PHE A 10 -8.87 -11.57 -12.52
CA PHE A 10 -8.27 -12.11 -11.31
C PHE A 10 -7.25 -13.20 -11.60
N ASP A 11 -7.58 -14.18 -12.44
CA ASP A 11 -6.68 -15.28 -12.76
C ASP A 11 -5.38 -14.76 -13.38
N LYS A 12 -5.47 -13.79 -14.31
CA LYS A 12 -4.30 -13.12 -14.88
C LYS A 12 -3.45 -12.41 -13.81
N LEU A 13 -4.08 -11.75 -12.84
CA LEU A 13 -3.38 -11.11 -11.73
C LEU A 13 -2.63 -12.14 -10.86
N PHE A 14 -3.30 -13.24 -10.50
CA PHE A 14 -2.71 -14.30 -9.70
C PHE A 14 -1.54 -14.94 -10.41
N ASP A 15 -1.70 -15.28 -11.69
CA ASP A 15 -0.63 -15.84 -12.50
C ASP A 15 0.57 -14.89 -12.61
N ALA A 16 0.33 -13.60 -12.88
CA ALA A 16 1.40 -12.62 -12.97
C ALA A 16 2.13 -12.44 -11.62
N SER A 17 1.41 -12.42 -10.50
CA SER A 17 2.01 -12.32 -9.16
C SER A 17 2.84 -13.55 -8.81
N ARG A 18 2.32 -14.75 -9.12
CA ARG A 18 2.99 -16.03 -8.89
C ARG A 18 4.27 -16.14 -9.71
N LYS A 19 4.20 -15.95 -11.04
CA LYS A 19 5.38 -16.00 -11.94
C LYS A 19 6.50 -15.09 -11.46
N ARG A 20 6.14 -13.85 -11.06
CA ARG A 20 7.09 -12.88 -10.51
C ARG A 20 7.75 -13.38 -9.23
N SER A 21 6.97 -13.94 -8.30
CA SER A 21 7.48 -14.44 -7.02
C SER A 21 8.35 -15.69 -7.19
N GLU A 22 7.99 -16.59 -8.11
CA GLU A 22 8.79 -17.76 -8.49
C GLU A 22 10.12 -17.34 -9.12
N ALA A 23 10.12 -16.34 -10.01
CA ALA A 23 11.34 -15.78 -10.58
C ALA A 23 12.27 -15.17 -9.52
N TRP A 24 11.71 -14.42 -8.57
CA TRP A 24 12.47 -13.89 -7.42
C TRP A 24 13.08 -15.01 -6.59
N PHE A 25 12.30 -16.04 -6.28
CA PHE A 25 12.75 -17.19 -5.50
C PHE A 25 13.90 -17.93 -6.19
N ALA A 26 13.73 -18.27 -7.47
CA ALA A 26 14.76 -18.92 -8.28
C ALA A 26 16.03 -18.07 -8.34
N ARG A 27 15.90 -16.75 -8.52
CA ARG A 27 17.04 -15.83 -8.55
C ARG A 27 17.75 -15.75 -7.20
N MET A 28 17.01 -15.68 -6.09
CA MET A 28 17.60 -15.68 -4.74
C MET A 28 18.34 -16.97 -4.43
N GLN A 29 17.79 -18.13 -4.80
CA GLN A 29 18.49 -19.42 -4.63
C GLN A 29 19.78 -19.47 -5.44
N SER A 30 19.73 -19.02 -6.69
CA SER A 30 20.90 -18.92 -7.56
C SER A 30 21.99 -18.05 -6.92
N LEU A 31 21.63 -16.89 -6.36
CA LEU A 31 22.56 -16.02 -5.64
C LEU A 31 23.13 -16.68 -4.37
N LYS A 32 22.30 -17.39 -3.58
CA LYS A 32 22.76 -18.16 -2.41
C LYS A 32 23.74 -19.27 -2.76
N ALA A 33 23.54 -19.94 -3.90
CA ALA A 33 24.41 -21.00 -4.38
C ALA A 33 25.75 -20.51 -4.97
N GLY A 34 26.03 -19.19 -4.89
CA GLY A 34 27.24 -18.61 -5.43
C GLY A 34 27.25 -18.49 -6.96
N ALA A 35 26.08 -18.55 -7.62
CA ALA A 35 25.99 -18.37 -9.06
C ALA A 35 26.41 -16.94 -9.45
N HIS A 36 27.64 -16.87 -9.94
CA HIS A 36 28.39 -15.75 -10.46
C HIS A 36 27.74 -14.36 -10.48
N CYS A 37 28.21 -13.52 -9.55
CA CYS A 37 28.22 -12.07 -9.67
C CYS A 37 29.33 -11.60 -10.64
N TRP A 38 29.27 -12.01 -11.92
CA TRP A 38 30.31 -11.67 -12.92
C TRP A 38 30.53 -10.15 -13.11
N ASN A 39 29.59 -9.30 -12.68
CA ASN A 39 29.70 -7.84 -12.82
C ASN A 39 30.30 -7.12 -11.59
N SER A 40 30.56 -7.82 -10.47
CA SER A 40 31.08 -7.22 -9.23
C SER A 40 32.62 -7.05 -9.22
N LEU A 41 33.26 -7.09 -10.40
CA LEU A 41 34.70 -6.91 -10.54
C LEU A 41 35.14 -5.44 -10.41
N TYR A 42 34.23 -4.47 -10.40
CA TYR A 42 34.57 -3.04 -10.44
C TYR A 42 34.16 -2.22 -9.19
N ASP A 43 33.29 -2.72 -8.31
CA ASP A 43 32.91 -1.98 -7.10
C ASP A 43 32.60 -2.94 -5.92
N PRO A 44 33.46 -3.00 -4.88
CA PRO A 44 33.20 -3.78 -3.66
C PRO A 44 31.97 -3.26 -2.87
N THR A 45 31.38 -2.14 -3.26
CA THR A 45 30.13 -1.61 -2.71
C THR A 45 28.87 -2.00 -3.51
N ASP A 46 29.00 -2.79 -4.58
CA ASP A 46 27.87 -3.29 -5.37
C ASP A 46 27.62 -4.78 -5.12
N ASP A 47 26.82 -5.06 -4.08
CA ASP A 47 26.33 -6.41 -3.80
C ASP A 47 25.26 -6.78 -4.83
N CYS A 48 25.51 -7.83 -5.60
CA CYS A 48 24.62 -8.33 -6.65
C CYS A 48 23.20 -8.70 -6.16
N ARG A 49 22.99 -8.87 -4.85
CA ARG A 49 21.68 -9.10 -4.23
C ARG A 49 20.85 -7.82 -4.10
N ARG A 50 21.50 -6.65 -4.03
CA ARG A 50 20.86 -5.35 -3.78
C ARG A 50 19.72 -5.06 -4.77
N PRO A 51 19.89 -5.14 -6.10
CA PRO A 51 18.82 -4.79 -7.04
C PRO A 51 17.59 -5.67 -6.88
N LEU A 52 17.77 -6.97 -6.59
CA LEU A 52 16.67 -7.90 -6.38
C LEU A 52 15.91 -7.61 -5.07
N ILE A 53 16.62 -7.27 -4.00
CA ILE A 53 16.00 -6.89 -2.73
C ILE A 53 15.23 -5.57 -2.90
N GLU A 54 15.81 -4.58 -3.58
CA GLU A 54 15.13 -3.31 -3.90
C GLU A 54 13.85 -3.56 -4.72
N GLU A 55 13.94 -4.43 -5.73
CA GLU A 55 12.82 -4.85 -6.59
C GLU A 55 11.68 -5.48 -5.78
N ILE A 56 11.98 -6.42 -4.88
CA ILE A 56 11.00 -7.08 -4.01
C ILE A 56 10.33 -6.07 -3.07
N LEU A 57 11.11 -5.25 -2.37
CA LEU A 57 10.60 -4.29 -1.38
C LEU A 57 9.67 -3.24 -2.02
N ILE A 58 10.00 -2.75 -3.22
CA ILE A 58 9.18 -1.78 -3.94
C ILE A 58 7.94 -2.44 -4.53
N SER A 59 8.09 -3.62 -5.12
CA SER A 59 6.96 -4.36 -5.73
C SER A 59 5.93 -4.82 -4.71
N GLU A 60 6.34 -5.03 -3.46
CA GLU A 60 5.43 -5.37 -2.38
C GLU A 60 4.43 -4.23 -2.10
N ILE A 61 4.82 -2.96 -2.24
CA ILE A 61 3.93 -1.81 -2.01
C ILE A 61 2.67 -1.96 -2.86
N LEU A 62 2.84 -2.15 -4.17
CA LEU A 62 1.70 -2.31 -5.09
C LEU A 62 0.88 -3.56 -4.75
N THR A 63 1.55 -4.68 -4.48
CA THR A 63 0.88 -5.97 -4.20
C THR A 63 0.03 -5.90 -2.93
N ARG A 64 0.56 -5.28 -1.88
CA ARG A 64 -0.09 -5.12 -0.58
C ARG A 64 -1.22 -4.09 -0.62
N VAL A 65 -1.01 -2.97 -1.32
CA VAL A 65 -2.07 -1.96 -1.55
C VAL A 65 -3.22 -2.59 -2.32
N LEU A 66 -2.92 -3.36 -3.38
CA LEU A 66 -3.94 -4.05 -4.16
C LEU A 66 -4.68 -5.10 -3.32
N ALA A 67 -3.97 -5.92 -2.54
CA ALA A 67 -4.60 -6.91 -1.67
C ALA A 67 -5.54 -6.25 -0.64
N GLY A 68 -5.13 -5.12 -0.04
CA GLY A 68 -5.98 -4.32 0.85
C GLY A 68 -7.19 -3.72 0.15
N LEU A 69 -7.03 -3.20 -1.07
CA LEU A 69 -8.13 -2.71 -1.92
C LEU A 69 -9.14 -3.82 -2.23
N LEU A 70 -8.67 -4.97 -2.70
CA LEU A 70 -9.51 -6.13 -3.02
C LEU A 70 -10.26 -6.62 -1.77
N HIS A 71 -9.55 -6.76 -0.64
CA HIS A 71 -10.17 -7.13 0.62
C HIS A 71 -11.29 -6.15 1.01
N SER A 72 -11.03 -4.84 0.94
CA SER A 72 -12.06 -3.84 1.25
C SER A 72 -13.26 -3.93 0.30
N SER A 73 -13.01 -4.17 -0.99
CA SER A 73 -14.08 -4.31 -2.00
C SER A 73 -14.95 -5.53 -1.72
N PHE A 74 -14.35 -6.67 -1.37
CA PHE A 74 -15.08 -7.89 -1.02
C PHE A 74 -15.89 -7.74 0.26
N ASP A 75 -15.34 -7.04 1.26
CA ASP A 75 -16.05 -6.75 2.51
C ASP A 75 -17.30 -5.89 2.27
N PHE A 76 -17.18 -4.83 1.45
CA PHE A 76 -18.32 -4.02 1.04
C PHE A 76 -19.38 -4.80 0.24
N GLN A 77 -18.99 -5.88 -0.45
CA GLN A 77 -19.90 -6.73 -1.22
C GLN A 77 -20.48 -7.89 -0.40
N GLY A 78 -20.05 -8.08 0.85
CA GLY A 78 -20.40 -9.25 1.67
C GLY A 78 -19.85 -10.58 1.11
N ASN A 79 -18.85 -10.52 0.22
CA ASN A 79 -18.31 -11.69 -0.48
C ASN A 79 -17.06 -12.24 0.21
N HIS A 80 -17.25 -12.79 1.41
CA HIS A 80 -16.17 -13.30 2.23
C HIS A 80 -15.41 -14.49 1.62
N ALA A 81 -16.03 -15.23 0.70
CA ALA A 81 -15.38 -16.33 -0.04
C ALA A 81 -14.15 -15.84 -0.82
N ASN A 82 -14.19 -14.59 -1.30
CA ASN A 82 -13.09 -13.99 -2.06
C ASN A 82 -11.98 -13.38 -1.19
N HIS A 83 -12.13 -13.34 0.14
CA HIS A 83 -11.05 -12.89 1.05
C HIS A 83 -9.82 -13.81 0.96
N ARG A 84 -10.05 -15.10 0.65
CA ARG A 84 -8.97 -16.07 0.42
C ARG A 84 -8.10 -15.67 -0.77
N ARG A 85 -8.73 -15.24 -1.87
CA ARG A 85 -8.03 -14.76 -3.07
C ARG A 85 -7.11 -13.58 -2.75
N ALA A 86 -7.59 -12.57 -2.03
CA ALA A 86 -6.74 -11.45 -1.59
C ALA A 86 -5.55 -11.92 -0.73
N SER A 87 -5.76 -12.92 0.13
CA SER A 87 -4.70 -13.52 0.96
C SER A 87 -3.65 -14.27 0.14
N GLU A 88 -4.07 -15.01 -0.88
CA GLU A 88 -3.18 -15.78 -1.77
C GLU A 88 -2.28 -14.87 -2.61
N LEU A 89 -2.79 -13.70 -3.03
CA LEU A 89 -2.01 -12.69 -3.75
C LEU A 89 -0.80 -12.24 -2.93
N MET A 90 -1.00 -12.08 -1.63
CA MET A 90 0.02 -11.56 -0.71
C MET A 90 0.96 -12.65 -0.19
N HIS A 91 0.50 -13.90 -0.09
CA HIS A 91 1.28 -15.02 0.42
C HIS A 91 2.65 -15.12 -0.27
N HIS A 92 2.67 -15.14 -1.61
CA HIS A 92 3.90 -15.25 -2.40
C HIS A 92 4.81 -14.02 -2.21
N SER A 93 4.22 -12.82 -2.16
CA SER A 93 4.99 -11.58 -1.94
C SER A 93 5.60 -11.52 -0.53
N GLN A 94 4.93 -12.04 0.49
CA GLN A 94 5.45 -12.10 1.86
C GLN A 94 6.62 -13.07 1.97
N GLU A 95 6.55 -14.19 1.27
CA GLU A 95 7.63 -15.16 1.23
C GLU A 95 8.89 -14.58 0.56
N SER A 96 8.74 -13.92 -0.58
CA SER A 96 9.86 -13.23 -1.23
C SER A 96 10.43 -12.11 -0.34
N ARG A 97 9.59 -11.38 0.39
CA ARG A 97 10.04 -10.38 1.37
C ARG A 97 10.84 -11.04 2.50
N ARG A 98 10.35 -12.14 3.08
CA ARG A 98 11.03 -12.86 4.17
C ARG A 98 12.46 -13.23 3.74
N LEU A 99 12.59 -13.81 2.56
CA LEU A 99 13.90 -14.18 2.00
C LEU A 99 14.78 -12.94 1.74
N ALA A 100 14.21 -11.83 1.26
CA ALA A 100 14.93 -10.58 1.09
C ALA A 100 15.48 -10.04 2.43
N LEU A 101 14.70 -10.11 3.51
CA LEU A 101 15.12 -9.69 4.83
C LEU A 101 16.20 -10.62 5.41
N GLU A 102 16.10 -11.93 5.19
CA GLU A 102 17.16 -12.88 5.56
C GLU A 102 18.47 -12.57 4.84
N GLN A 103 18.43 -12.27 3.54
CA GLN A 103 19.61 -11.82 2.80
C GLN A 103 20.19 -10.52 3.35
N MET A 104 19.35 -9.56 3.74
CA MET A 104 19.82 -8.32 4.38
C MET A 104 20.52 -8.60 5.71
N VAL A 105 20.07 -9.59 6.49
CA VAL A 105 20.71 -10.02 7.74
C VAL A 105 22.04 -10.72 7.47
N GLU A 106 22.11 -11.59 6.46
CA GLU A 106 23.37 -12.23 6.03
C GLU A 106 24.40 -11.21 5.52
N MET A 107 23.94 -10.10 4.94
CA MET A 107 24.77 -8.98 4.49
C MET A 107 25.20 -8.03 5.64
N ALA A 108 24.63 -8.20 6.84
CA ALA A 108 24.71 -7.21 7.90
C ALA A 108 26.04 -7.25 8.65
N ASP A 109 27.01 -6.48 8.16
CA ASP A 109 28.12 -5.99 8.98
C ASP A 109 27.80 -4.60 9.53
N ALA A 110 28.31 -4.28 10.74
CA ALA A 110 27.99 -3.05 11.48
C ALA A 110 28.18 -1.74 10.69
N GLN A 111 28.94 -1.77 9.58
CA GLN A 111 29.19 -0.61 8.73
C GLN A 111 28.73 -0.78 7.27
N ASN A 112 28.02 -1.85 6.91
CA ASN A 112 27.65 -2.09 5.52
C ASN A 112 26.71 -0.96 5.00
N PRO A 113 27.17 -0.09 4.08
CA PRO A 113 26.37 1.02 3.57
C PRO A 113 25.17 0.54 2.74
N ILE A 114 25.25 -0.65 2.12
CA ILE A 114 24.20 -1.24 1.31
C ILE A 114 23.02 -1.63 2.21
N VAL A 115 23.27 -2.35 3.30
CA VAL A 115 22.21 -2.76 4.24
C VAL A 115 21.49 -1.54 4.83
N ARG A 116 22.23 -0.47 5.15
CA ARG A 116 21.64 0.80 5.59
C ARG A 116 20.74 1.45 4.54
N LYS A 117 21.13 1.41 3.26
CA LYS A 117 20.30 1.90 2.14
C LYS A 117 19.04 1.05 1.98
N LEU A 118 19.18 -0.28 1.99
CA LEU A 118 18.07 -1.23 1.90
C LEU A 118 17.08 -1.09 3.07
N ASP A 119 17.57 -0.89 4.29
CA ASP A 119 16.70 -0.67 5.45
C ASP A 119 15.93 0.66 5.38
N ARG A 120 16.55 1.73 4.86
CA ARG A 120 15.83 2.98 4.58
C ARG A 120 14.75 2.79 3.52
N LEU A 121 15.07 2.06 2.44
CA LEU A 121 14.09 1.73 1.39
C LEU A 121 12.93 0.90 1.97
N ARG A 122 13.23 -0.13 2.77
CA ARG A 122 12.24 -0.96 3.46
C ARG A 122 11.29 -0.12 4.31
N ARG A 123 11.82 0.74 5.20
CA ARG A 123 11.00 1.63 6.05
C ARG A 123 10.19 2.62 5.22
N SER A 124 10.74 3.13 4.12
CA SER A 124 10.03 3.99 3.18
C SER A 124 8.85 3.25 2.54
N ALA A 125 9.08 2.04 2.03
CA ALA A 125 8.06 1.18 1.45
C ALA A 125 6.93 0.85 2.45
N GLU A 126 7.28 0.49 3.69
CA GLU A 126 6.31 0.23 4.76
C GLU A 126 5.45 1.47 5.06
N ARG A 127 6.10 2.62 5.27
CA ARG A 127 5.42 3.88 5.60
C ARG A 127 4.52 4.37 4.45
N TRP A 128 4.96 4.22 3.21
CA TRP A 128 4.15 4.56 2.04
C TRP A 128 2.99 3.60 1.83
N THR A 129 3.16 2.31 2.14
CA THR A 129 2.05 1.36 2.13
C THR A 129 0.97 1.77 3.13
N ASP A 130 1.35 2.05 4.39
CA ASP A 130 0.39 2.51 5.41
C ASP A 130 -0.29 3.82 4.99
N ARG A 131 0.45 4.72 4.34
CA ARG A 131 -0.09 5.99 3.84
C ARG A 131 -1.08 5.80 2.69
N LEU A 132 -0.79 4.88 1.76
CA LEU A 132 -1.65 4.57 0.62
C LEU A 132 -2.95 3.86 1.06
N LEU A 133 -2.86 2.96 2.04
CA LEU A 133 -4.01 2.24 2.59
C LEU A 133 -4.79 3.04 3.65
N GLY A 134 -4.20 4.09 4.23
CA GLY A 134 -4.80 4.88 5.31
C GLY A 134 -6.24 5.34 5.09
N PRO A 135 -6.58 5.94 3.94
CA PRO A 135 -7.97 6.36 3.67
C PRO A 135 -8.98 5.21 3.72
N ILE A 136 -8.56 4.00 3.35
CA ILE A 136 -9.38 2.78 3.39
C ILE A 136 -9.43 2.24 4.82
N ALA A 137 -8.29 2.22 5.52
CA ALA A 137 -8.18 1.78 6.91
C ALA A 137 -9.07 2.59 7.88
N CYS A 138 -9.37 3.85 7.55
CA CYS A 138 -10.32 4.67 8.30
C CYS A 138 -11.78 4.17 8.21
N ARG A 139 -12.09 3.27 7.27
CA ARG A 139 -13.46 2.80 6.97
C ARG A 139 -13.62 1.30 7.09
N VAL A 140 -12.56 0.55 6.82
CA VAL A 140 -12.54 -0.91 6.80
C VAL A 140 -11.36 -1.41 7.63
N LYS A 141 -11.57 -2.51 8.36
CA LYS A 141 -10.51 -3.14 9.15
C LYS A 141 -9.48 -3.78 8.23
N LEU A 142 -8.26 -3.24 8.20
CA LEU A 142 -7.17 -3.70 7.32
C LEU A 142 -5.93 -4.21 8.08
N ASP A 143 -6.05 -4.60 9.34
CA ASP A 143 -4.89 -4.90 10.23
C ASP A 143 -3.83 -5.82 9.60
N ARG A 144 -4.23 -6.83 8.83
CA ARG A 144 -3.32 -7.78 8.17
C ARG A 144 -2.51 -7.16 7.02
N TRP A 145 -3.01 -6.08 6.42
CA TRP A 145 -2.42 -5.43 5.25
C TRP A 145 -1.51 -4.28 5.63
N LEU A 146 -1.69 -3.72 6.82
CA LEU A 146 -0.93 -2.59 7.35
C LEU A 146 0.35 -3.07 8.04
N PHE A 147 1.39 -2.24 8.00
CA PHE A 147 2.58 -2.45 8.83
C PHE A 147 2.41 -1.82 10.22
N ASP A 148 1.72 -0.67 10.28
CA ASP A 148 1.45 0.08 11.51
C ASP A 148 0.02 0.65 11.43
N PRO A 149 -0.99 -0.06 11.96
CA PRO A 149 -2.39 0.35 11.84
C PRO A 149 -2.68 1.75 12.43
N PRO A 150 -2.21 2.13 13.64
CA PRO A 150 -2.38 3.48 14.16
C PRO A 150 -1.83 4.56 13.22
N ARG A 151 -0.60 4.37 12.71
CA ARG A 151 0.02 5.31 11.76
C ARG A 151 -0.77 5.42 10.45
N SER A 152 -1.30 4.30 9.97
CA SER A 152 -2.11 4.30 8.74
C SER A 152 -3.40 5.10 8.92
N ILE A 153 -4.07 4.98 10.06
CA ILE A 153 -5.28 5.75 10.38
C ILE A 153 -4.96 7.25 10.41
N GLU A 154 -3.89 7.67 11.09
CA GLU A 154 -3.45 9.08 11.12
C GLU A 154 -3.19 9.64 9.71
N PHE A 155 -2.53 8.85 8.84
CA PHE A 155 -2.33 9.23 7.45
C PHE A 155 -3.65 9.34 6.69
N GLY A 156 -4.56 8.39 6.89
CA GLY A 156 -5.87 8.38 6.26
C GLY A 156 -6.70 9.61 6.61
N GLU A 157 -6.77 9.95 7.89
CA GLU A 157 -7.45 11.16 8.37
C GLU A 157 -6.86 12.42 7.74
N THR A 158 -5.53 12.51 7.68
CA THR A 158 -4.83 13.65 7.07
C THR A 158 -5.14 13.76 5.57
N ILE A 159 -5.12 12.64 4.85
CA ILE A 159 -5.43 12.60 3.41
C ILE A 159 -6.87 13.01 3.15
N LEU A 160 -7.82 12.45 3.90
CA LEU A 160 -9.25 12.71 3.74
C LEU A 160 -9.61 14.17 4.06
N ARG A 161 -8.90 14.83 5.00
CA ARG A 161 -9.12 16.24 5.35
C ARG A 161 -8.44 17.22 4.40
N HIS A 162 -7.23 16.91 3.91
CA HIS A 162 -6.36 17.94 3.31
C HIS A 162 -5.84 17.63 1.90
N LEU A 163 -5.83 16.37 1.47
CA LEU A 163 -5.18 15.96 0.22
C LEU A 163 -6.17 15.63 -0.92
N ALA A 164 -7.47 15.84 -0.71
CA ALA A 164 -8.48 15.77 -1.78
C ALA A 164 -8.44 16.96 -2.76
N THR A 165 -7.39 17.80 -2.69
CA THR A 165 -7.18 18.95 -3.59
C THR A 165 -6.19 18.59 -4.71
N PRO A 166 -6.27 19.23 -5.89
CA PRO A 166 -5.29 19.02 -6.96
C PRO A 166 -3.84 19.27 -6.53
N VAL A 167 -3.61 20.30 -5.69
CA VAL A 167 -2.29 20.61 -5.13
C VAL A 167 -1.83 19.50 -4.19
N GLY A 168 -2.71 19.00 -3.32
CA GLY A 168 -2.43 17.86 -2.44
C GLY A 168 -2.01 16.62 -3.22
N ASN A 169 -2.70 16.31 -4.32
CA ASN A 169 -2.34 15.19 -5.19
C ASN A 169 -0.96 15.36 -5.85
N ARG A 170 -0.63 16.56 -6.34
CA ARG A 170 0.71 16.85 -6.91
C ARG A 170 1.81 16.68 -5.86
N LEU A 171 1.59 17.17 -4.64
CA LEU A 171 2.54 17.00 -3.53
C LEU A 171 2.68 15.53 -3.12
N PHE A 172 1.60 14.77 -3.17
CA PHE A 172 1.61 13.33 -2.90
C PHE A 172 2.47 12.57 -3.92
N VAL A 173 2.26 12.82 -5.21
CA VAL A 173 3.06 12.23 -6.30
C VAL A 173 4.52 12.68 -6.22
N ALA A 174 4.79 13.95 -5.92
CA ALA A 174 6.15 14.44 -5.71
C ALA A 174 6.84 13.74 -4.54
N GLY A 175 6.13 13.55 -3.42
CA GLY A 175 6.62 12.80 -2.27
C GLY A 175 6.97 11.36 -2.61
N LEU A 176 6.14 10.67 -3.40
CA LEU A 176 6.43 9.33 -3.89
C LEU A 176 7.71 9.30 -4.73
N ARG A 177 7.87 10.25 -5.67
CA ARG A 177 9.07 10.32 -6.52
C ARG A 177 10.34 10.60 -5.72
N ILE A 178 10.25 11.41 -4.66
CA ILE A 178 11.38 11.67 -3.75
C ILE A 178 11.72 10.41 -2.93
N ALA A 179 10.71 9.66 -2.50
CA ALA A 179 10.90 8.46 -1.71
C ALA A 179 11.41 7.26 -2.51
N PHE A 180 11.12 7.21 -3.81
CA PHE A 180 11.55 6.16 -4.73
C PHE A 180 12.19 6.79 -5.99
N PRO A 181 13.39 7.37 -5.88
CA PRO A 181 14.04 8.00 -7.01
C PRO A 181 14.40 6.97 -8.10
N PRO A 182 14.36 7.33 -9.40
CA PRO A 182 14.68 6.42 -10.50
C PRO A 182 16.09 5.82 -10.40
N THR A 183 17.03 6.53 -9.76
CA THR A 183 18.41 6.08 -9.53
C THR A 183 18.55 4.93 -8.53
N VAL A 184 17.49 4.61 -7.77
CA VAL A 184 17.43 3.37 -6.96
C VAL A 184 17.21 2.14 -7.86
N GLN A 185 16.90 2.34 -9.15
CA GLN A 185 16.58 1.27 -10.07
C GLN A 185 17.60 1.27 -11.21
N GLY A 186 18.64 0.42 -11.08
CA GLY A 186 19.16 -0.24 -12.28
C GLY A 186 18.00 -0.93 -13.02
N VAL A 187 18.17 -1.29 -14.30
CA VAL A 187 17.13 -2.03 -15.04
C VAL A 187 16.68 -3.22 -14.17
N PRO A 188 15.39 -3.29 -13.76
CA PRO A 188 14.92 -4.35 -12.89
C PRO A 188 15.27 -5.71 -13.48
N SER A 189 15.66 -6.65 -12.63
CA SER A 189 16.05 -7.99 -13.07
C SER A 189 14.92 -8.65 -13.87
N HIS A 190 13.66 -8.32 -13.54
CA HIS A 190 12.47 -8.89 -14.16
C HIS A 190 11.49 -7.84 -14.68
N SER A 191 11.98 -6.83 -15.41
CA SER A 191 11.14 -5.74 -15.99
C SER A 191 9.90 -6.24 -16.76
N GLY A 192 10.01 -7.36 -17.49
CA GLY A 192 8.89 -7.99 -18.20
C GLY A 192 7.79 -8.49 -17.25
N LEU A 193 8.15 -9.13 -16.13
CA LEU A 193 7.19 -9.63 -15.14
C LEU A 193 6.51 -8.49 -14.38
N HIS A 194 7.22 -7.39 -14.10
CA HIS A 194 6.58 -6.20 -13.54
C HIS A 194 5.57 -5.56 -14.50
N ARG A 195 5.89 -5.55 -15.80
CA ARG A 195 4.98 -5.07 -16.83
C ARG A 195 3.73 -5.95 -16.92
N GLU A 196 3.90 -7.27 -16.95
CA GLU A 196 2.80 -8.23 -16.96
C GLU A 196 1.91 -8.06 -15.72
N PHE A 197 2.50 -7.94 -14.53
CA PHE A 197 1.76 -7.69 -13.30
C PHE A 197 1.01 -6.35 -13.33
N ALA A 198 1.67 -5.26 -13.74
CA ALA A 198 1.04 -3.94 -13.85
C ALA A 198 -0.12 -3.96 -14.87
N GLN A 199 0.03 -4.65 -16.00
CA GLN A 199 -1.03 -4.83 -16.99
C GLN A 199 -2.21 -5.62 -16.40
N ALA A 200 -1.94 -6.68 -15.64
CA ALA A 200 -3.00 -7.44 -14.97
C ALA A 200 -3.73 -6.59 -13.92
N VAL A 201 -3.02 -5.75 -13.17
CA VAL A 201 -3.62 -4.77 -12.23
C VAL A 201 -4.52 -3.78 -12.97
N LEU A 202 -4.05 -3.20 -14.08
CA LEU A 202 -4.86 -2.30 -14.89
C LEU A 202 -6.07 -3.02 -15.50
N GLY A 203 -5.94 -4.30 -15.84
CA GLY A 203 -7.04 -5.13 -16.33
C GLY A 203 -8.15 -5.42 -15.31
N LEU A 204 -7.89 -5.19 -14.01
CA LEU A 204 -8.94 -5.20 -12.97
C LEU A 204 -9.77 -3.91 -12.98
N LEU A 205 -9.21 -2.81 -13.48
CA LEU A 205 -9.89 -1.53 -13.50
C LEU A 205 -10.83 -1.49 -14.71
N SER A 206 -12.08 -1.07 -14.51
CA SER A 206 -13.01 -0.88 -15.62
C SER A 206 -12.43 0.15 -16.59
N PRO A 207 -12.45 -0.09 -17.92
CA PRO A 207 -12.05 0.92 -18.92
C PRO A 207 -12.81 2.24 -18.76
N GLU A 208 -14.04 2.18 -18.23
CA GLU A 208 -14.90 3.33 -17.94
C GLU A 208 -14.35 4.24 -16.83
N LEU A 209 -13.33 3.81 -16.09
CA LEU A 209 -12.64 4.66 -15.12
C LEU A 209 -11.68 5.65 -15.80
N PHE A 210 -11.36 5.41 -17.07
CA PHE A 210 -10.35 6.15 -17.81
C PHE A 210 -10.98 6.99 -18.91
N GLU A 211 -10.44 8.19 -19.08
CA GLU A 211 -10.69 9.05 -20.22
C GLU A 211 -10.01 8.48 -21.47
N THR A 212 -10.40 8.98 -22.65
CA THR A 212 -9.86 8.53 -23.94
C THR A 212 -8.33 8.70 -24.05
N ASN A 213 -7.75 9.61 -23.26
CA ASN A 213 -6.30 9.83 -23.16
C ASN A 213 -5.59 8.86 -22.18
N GLY A 214 -6.33 7.97 -21.51
CA GLY A 214 -5.82 7.03 -20.51
C GLY A 214 -5.68 7.62 -19.10
N GLU A 215 -6.11 8.85 -18.85
CA GLU A 215 -6.13 9.44 -17.51
C GLU A 215 -7.34 8.93 -16.72
N LEU A 216 -7.18 8.75 -15.42
CA LEU A 216 -8.33 8.42 -14.56
C LEU A 216 -9.27 9.61 -14.47
N HIS A 217 -10.57 9.33 -14.60
CA HIS A 217 -11.59 10.33 -14.38
C HIS A 217 -11.46 10.97 -12.98
N PRO A 218 -11.74 12.28 -12.84
CA PRO A 218 -11.83 12.92 -11.54
C PRO A 218 -12.79 12.15 -10.63
N LEU A 219 -12.47 12.05 -9.33
CA LEU A 219 -13.30 11.33 -8.34
C LEU A 219 -14.77 11.76 -8.34
N ARG A 220 -15.07 13.02 -8.71
CA ARG A 220 -16.45 13.51 -8.85
C ARG A 220 -17.18 12.82 -10.00
N THR A 221 -16.54 12.72 -11.16
CA THR A 221 -17.06 12.02 -12.33
C THR A 221 -17.27 10.54 -12.02
N LEU A 222 -16.30 9.90 -11.38
CA LEU A 222 -16.44 8.50 -10.95
C LEU A 222 -17.60 8.28 -9.98
N ARG A 223 -17.86 9.21 -9.05
CA ARG A 223 -19.03 9.14 -8.16
C ARG A 223 -20.34 9.33 -8.91
N ALA A 224 -20.38 10.24 -9.89
CA ALA A 224 -21.56 10.46 -10.73
C ALA A 224 -21.86 9.22 -11.58
N LEU A 225 -20.84 8.61 -12.18
CA LEU A 225 -20.96 7.36 -12.95
C LEU A 225 -21.39 6.18 -12.07
N ALA A 226 -20.87 6.08 -10.85
CA ALA A 226 -21.23 5.00 -9.91
C ALA A 226 -22.64 5.17 -9.31
N ASN A 227 -23.25 6.36 -9.40
CA ASN A 227 -24.54 6.64 -8.80
C ASN A 227 -25.41 7.52 -9.73
N PRO A 228 -25.92 6.95 -10.85
CA PRO A 228 -26.66 7.70 -11.87
C PRO A 228 -27.99 8.29 -11.38
N LEU A 229 -28.42 7.96 -10.16
CA LEU A 229 -29.66 8.45 -9.53
C LEU A 229 -29.46 9.70 -8.66
N ILE A 230 -28.22 10.19 -8.47
CA ILE A 230 -27.97 11.50 -7.88
C ILE A 230 -27.70 12.48 -9.03
N THR A 231 -28.73 12.74 -9.83
CA THR A 231 -28.79 13.97 -10.61
C THR A 231 -28.79 15.15 -9.64
N ASP A 232 -28.18 16.26 -10.04
CA ASP A 232 -28.06 17.53 -9.32
C ASP A 232 -29.39 18.00 -8.71
N GLN A 233 -29.77 17.49 -7.54
CA GLN A 233 -30.58 18.27 -6.63
C GLN A 233 -29.65 19.34 -6.06
N ALA A 234 -29.70 20.52 -6.69
CA ALA A 234 -29.22 21.76 -6.10
C ALA A 234 -29.61 21.76 -4.62
N PRO A 235 -28.69 22.14 -3.70
CA PRO A 235 -29.00 22.14 -2.28
C PRO A 235 -30.30 22.94 -2.09
N ALA A 236 -31.33 22.27 -1.58
CA ALA A 236 -32.60 22.91 -1.29
C ALA A 236 -32.28 24.18 -0.48
N LYS A 237 -32.72 25.34 -0.99
CA LYS A 237 -32.57 26.61 -0.29
C LYS A 237 -32.96 26.38 1.16
N PRO A 238 -32.16 26.82 2.15
CA PRO A 238 -32.50 26.62 3.55
C PRO A 238 -33.84 27.33 3.82
N THR A 239 -34.90 26.52 3.88
CA THR A 239 -36.19 26.97 4.39
C THR A 239 -35.93 27.38 5.83
N LYS A 240 -36.11 28.67 6.14
CA LYS A 240 -36.05 29.20 7.49
C LYS A 240 -37.17 28.54 8.30
N ALA A 241 -36.88 27.39 8.89
CA ALA A 241 -37.72 26.76 9.91
C ALA A 241 -37.24 27.28 11.26
N SER A 242 -38.07 28.15 11.82
CA SER A 242 -38.09 28.59 13.20
C SER A 242 -38.19 27.40 14.16
N ASN A 243 -37.62 27.57 15.35
CA ASN A 243 -37.82 26.79 16.58
C ASN A 243 -36.88 25.59 16.77
N SER A 244 -35.72 25.89 17.37
CA SER A 244 -34.87 24.90 18.02
C SER A 244 -35.55 24.31 19.26
N PRO A 245 -35.67 22.98 19.41
CA PRO A 245 -35.85 22.36 20.71
C PRO A 245 -34.52 22.38 21.46
N GLN A 246 -34.51 22.93 22.68
CA GLN A 246 -33.37 22.84 23.60
C GLN A 246 -33.12 21.37 23.96
N LEU A 247 -31.91 20.88 23.68
CA LEU A 247 -31.41 19.61 24.20
C LEU A 247 -31.03 19.77 25.68
N PRO A 248 -31.36 18.81 26.55
CA PRO A 248 -30.94 18.82 27.95
C PRO A 248 -29.41 18.66 28.06
N ASN A 249 -28.83 19.41 29.02
CA ASN A 249 -27.40 19.48 29.31
C ASN A 249 -26.74 18.09 29.41
N ALA A 250 -25.86 17.78 28.46
CA ALA A 250 -25.01 16.60 28.53
C ALA A 250 -23.97 16.78 29.65
N VAL A 251 -24.07 15.93 30.68
CA VAL A 251 -23.06 15.76 31.71
C VAL A 251 -21.77 15.25 31.05
N LYS A 252 -20.69 16.03 31.14
CA LYS A 252 -19.37 15.62 30.65
C LYS A 252 -18.86 14.46 31.51
N PRO A 253 -18.48 13.30 30.93
CA PRO A 253 -17.78 12.27 31.70
C PRO A 253 -16.40 12.78 32.09
N VAL A 254 -16.16 12.88 33.41
CA VAL A 254 -14.84 13.14 33.98
C VAL A 254 -14.06 11.82 33.89
N LEU A 255 -13.23 11.67 32.87
CA LEU A 255 -12.25 10.59 32.82
C LEU A 255 -11.07 10.93 33.76
N PRO A 256 -10.62 9.99 34.62
CA PRO A 256 -9.47 10.21 35.47
C PRO A 256 -8.21 10.40 34.60
N LYS A 257 -7.48 11.50 34.86
CA LYS A 257 -6.17 11.76 34.25
C LYS A 257 -5.17 10.73 34.75
N ILE A 258 -4.94 9.67 33.98
CA ILE A 258 -3.83 8.74 34.21
C ILE A 258 -2.55 9.43 33.74
N SER A 259 -1.67 9.77 34.68
CA SER A 259 -0.36 10.36 34.41
C SER A 259 0.67 9.27 34.14
N PHE A 260 1.22 9.26 32.92
CA PHE A 260 2.22 8.29 32.44
C PHE A 260 3.54 8.29 33.24
N HIS A 261 3.80 9.31 34.08
CA HIS A 261 4.98 9.31 34.95
C HIS A 261 4.92 8.28 36.09
N LYS A 262 3.73 7.79 36.48
CA LYS A 262 3.59 6.77 37.54
C LYS A 262 3.91 5.34 37.05
N LEU A 263 3.64 5.01 35.79
CA LEU A 263 3.88 3.66 35.25
C LEU A 263 5.37 3.31 35.04
N ARG A 264 6.27 4.30 35.05
CA ARG A 264 7.71 4.07 34.83
C ARG A 264 8.51 3.82 36.11
N ARG A 265 7.91 4.00 37.30
CA ARG A 265 8.57 3.75 38.59
C ARG A 265 8.30 2.35 39.16
N GLU A 266 7.25 1.66 38.69
CA GLU A 266 6.91 0.32 39.19
C GLU A 266 7.63 -0.83 38.45
N SER A 267 8.31 -0.55 37.32
CA SER A 267 9.11 -1.58 36.61
C SER A 267 10.60 -1.61 37.02
N LYS A 268 10.97 -0.88 38.07
CA LYS A 268 12.34 -0.82 38.60
C LYS A 268 12.32 -0.96 40.12
N ASN A 269 11.87 -2.11 40.60
CA ASN A 269 12.40 -2.73 41.79
C ASN A 269 12.34 -4.25 41.57
N PRO A 270 13.46 -4.97 41.75
CA PRO A 270 13.57 -6.40 41.47
C PRO A 270 12.72 -7.26 42.41
#